data_AF-A0A653IP04-F1
#
_entry.id   AF-A0A653IP04-F1
#
_cell.length_a   1.000
_cell.length_b   1.000
_cell.length_c   1.000
_cell.angle_alpha   90.00
_cell.angle_beta   90.00
_cell.angle_gamma   90.00
#
_symmetry.space_group_name_H-M   'P 1'
#
loop_
_entity.id
_entity.type
_entity.pdbx_description
1 polymer ?
#
loop_
_entity_poly.entity_id
_entity_poly.type
_entity_poly.pdbx_seq_one_letter_code
_entity_poly.pdbx_strand_id
1 'polypeptide(L)' 'MIRSFSDKETELIWNAPQSRKLALDMQAAALRKLRQLNRTQQLHDLRVPAGNRLEQMKGYTPSR' A
#
# COMPACT_ATOMS: atom_id res chain seq x y z
N MET A 1 2.45 -6.65 7.62
CA MET A 1 2.64 -7.80 6.70
C MET A 1 1.44 -7.93 5.78
N ILE A 2 1.63 -7.86 4.47
CA ILE A 2 0.57 -8.00 3.47
C ILE A 2 0.27 -9.50 3.29
N ARG A 3 -1.02 -9.86 3.32
CA ARG A 3 -1.48 -11.26 3.23
C ARG A 3 -2.14 -11.60 1.90
N SER A 4 -2.71 -10.60 1.24
CA SER A 4 -3.43 -10.76 -0.02
C SER A 4 -3.50 -9.42 -0.76
N PHE A 5 -3.82 -9.49 -2.04
CA PHE A 5 -4.06 -8.35 -2.91
C PHE A 5 -5.42 -8.50 -3.58
N SER A 6 -6.24 -7.46 -3.57
CA SER A 6 -7.49 -7.43 -4.33
C SER A 6 -7.28 -7.01 -5.78
N ASP A 7 -6.22 -6.27 -6.05
CA ASP A 7 -5.87 -5.72 -7.36
C ASP A 7 -4.66 -6.43 -7.96
N LYS A 8 -4.81 -6.90 -9.21
CA LYS A 8 -3.79 -7.68 -9.91
C LYS A 8 -2.56 -6.85 -10.27
N GLU A 9 -2.73 -5.56 -10.57
CA GLU A 9 -1.58 -4.70 -10.89
C GLU A 9 -0.74 -4.42 -9.65
N THR A 10 -1.38 -4.24 -8.50
CA THR A 10 -0.72 -4.07 -7.20
C THR A 10 0.09 -5.30 -6.82
N GLU A 11 -0.48 -6.50 -7.03
CA GLU A 11 0.24 -7.77 -6.84
C GLU A 11 1.42 -7.91 -7.80
N LEU A 12 1.23 -7.55 -9.08
CA LEU A 12 2.31 -7.54 -10.06
C LEU A 12 3.44 -6.63 -9.60
N ILE A 13 3.17 -5.37 -9.24
CA ILE A 13 4.19 -4.41 -8.76
C ILE A 13 4.94 -4.96 -7.54
N TRP A 14 4.25 -5.65 -6.63
CA TRP A 14 4.87 -6.26 -5.45
C TRP A 14 5.86 -7.37 -5.82
N ASN A 15 5.51 -8.23 -6.77
CA ASN A 15 6.33 -9.37 -7.19
C ASN A 15 7.43 -8.96 -8.19
N ALA A 16 7.12 -8.05 -9.12
CA ALA A 16 8.04 -7.49 -10.11
C ALA A 16 7.49 -6.16 -10.68
N PRO A 17 8.24 -5.03 -10.60
CA PRO A 17 7.79 -3.74 -11.13
C PRO A 17 7.89 -3.69 -12.67
N GLN A 18 6.99 -4.41 -13.33
CA GLN A 18 6.88 -4.50 -14.80
C GLN A 18 5.44 -4.29 -15.28
N SER A 19 4.59 -3.61 -14.49
CA SER A 19 3.24 -3.28 -14.95
C SER A 19 3.36 -2.42 -16.21
N ARG A 20 2.72 -2.86 -17.29
CA ARG A 20 2.67 -2.10 -18.55
C ARG A 20 1.55 -1.06 -18.54
N LYS A 21 0.69 -1.07 -17.51
CA LYS A 21 -0.45 -0.15 -17.38
C LYS A 21 -0.12 1.12 -16.60
N LEU A 22 0.86 1.06 -15.70
CA LEU A 22 1.24 2.18 -14.85
C LEU A 22 2.59 2.74 -15.26
N ALA A 23 2.76 4.05 -15.18
CA ALA A 23 4.05 4.69 -15.41
C ALA A 23 5.10 4.23 -14.38
N LEU A 24 6.37 4.21 -14.77
CA LEU A 24 7.47 3.66 -13.96
C LEU A 24 7.64 4.38 -12.62
N ASP A 25 7.45 5.70 -12.59
CA ASP A 25 7.50 6.54 -11.39
C ASP A 25 6.39 6.18 -10.40
N MET A 26 5.17 5.94 -10.91
CA MET A 26 4.04 5.47 -10.12
C MET A 26 4.29 4.08 -9.54
N GLN A 27 4.88 3.16 -10.31
CA GLN A 27 5.24 1.83 -9.83
C GLN A 27 6.30 1.90 -8.72
N ALA A 28 7.31 2.76 -8.87
CA ALA A 28 8.33 2.98 -7.84
C ALA A 28 7.73 3.55 -6.55
N ALA A 29 6.81 4.51 -6.67
CA ALA A 29 6.09 5.08 -5.53
C ALA A 29 5.19 4.04 -4.84
N ALA A 30 4.45 3.24 -5.62
CA ALA A 30 3.60 2.17 -5.13
C ALA A 30 4.43 1.11 -4.38
N LEU A 31 5.53 0.62 -4.97
CA LEU A 31 6.40 -0.37 -4.33
C LEU A 31 6.99 0.13 -3.01
N ARG A 32 7.34 1.42 -2.92
CA ARG A 32 7.78 2.03 -1.66
C ARG A 32 6.68 1.99 -0.59
N LYS A 33 5.44 2.32 -0.96
CA LYS A 33 4.28 2.28 -0.04
C LYS A 33 3.93 0.86 0.38
N LEU A 34 3.94 -0.10 -0.55
CA LEU A 34 3.70 -1.52 -0.24
C LEU A 34 4.75 -2.07 0.72
N ARG A 35 6.04 -1.73 0.52
CA ARG A 35 7.10 -2.13 1.45
C ARG A 35 6.92 -1.54 2.84
N GLN A 36 6.44 -0.29 2.94
CA GLN A 36 6.08 0.33 4.21
C GLN A 36 4.95 -0.44 4.89
N LEU A 37 3.81 -0.63 4.22
CA LEU A 37 2.67 -1.40 4.73
C LEU A 37 3.05 -2.82 5.17
N ASN A 38 3.94 -3.47 4.43
CA ASN A 38 4.39 -4.81 4.77
C ASN A 38 5.20 -4.84 6.08
N ARG A 39 6.01 -3.81 6.33
CA ARG A 39 6.88 -3.70 7.51
C ARG A 39 6.19 -3.17 8.77
N THR A 40 5.11 -2.40 8.60
CA THR A 40 4.35 -1.85 9.72
C THR A 40 3.88 -2.93 10.69
N GLN A 41 4.07 -2.68 11.98
CA GLN A 41 3.57 -3.54 13.06
C GLN A 41 2.29 -2.98 13.67
N GLN A 42 2.16 -1.65 13.74
CA GLN A 42 1.00 -0.99 14.32
C GLN A 42 0.39 0.04 13.37
N LEU A 43 -0.94 0.20 13.37
CA LEU A 43 -1.63 1.12 12.47
C LEU A 43 -1.11 2.56 12.56
N HIS A 44 -0.69 2.99 13.76
CA HIS A 44 -0.19 4.34 13.99
C HIS A 44 1.14 4.63 13.27
N ASP A 45 1.95 3.61 12.97
CA ASP A 45 3.22 3.77 12.24
C ASP A 45 2.99 4.36 10.84
N LEU A 46 1.82 4.09 10.25
CA LEU A 46 1.45 4.61 8.94
C LEU A 46 1.11 6.10 8.97
N ARG A 47 1.06 6.75 10.13
CA ARG A 47 0.95 8.23 10.21
C ARG A 47 2.26 8.92 9.86
N VAL A 48 3.39 8.20 9.92
CA VAL A 48 4.72 8.72 9.57
C VAL A 48 5.18 8.09 8.26
N PRO A 49 5.66 8.87 7.27
CA PRO A 49 5.67 10.34 7.22
C PRO A 49 4.27 10.94 7.03
N ALA A 50 4.07 12.21 7.39
CA ALA A 50 2.78 12.90 7.31
C ALA A 50 2.13 12.88 5.91
N GLY A 51 2.94 12.72 4.86
CA GLY A 51 2.48 12.53 3.48
C GLY A 51 1.71 11.23 3.22
N ASN A 52 1.59 10.34 4.21
CA ASN A 52 0.70 9.17 4.13
C ASN A 52 -0.78 9.55 4.23
N ARG A 53 -1.11 10.64 4.95
CA ARG A 53 -2.49 11.09 5.17
C ARG A 53 -3.43 9.95 5.57
N LEU A 54 -2.97 9.11 6.50
CA LEU A 54 -3.73 7.93 6.95
C LEU A 54 -5.09 8.36 7.52
N GLU A 55 -6.15 7.83 6.93
CA GLU A 55 -7.53 8.08 7.33
C GLU A 55 -8.35 6.79 7.33
N GLN A 56 -9.41 6.76 8.13
CA GLN A 56 -10.38 5.66 8.11
C GLN A 56 -11.34 5.84 6.93
N MET A 57 -11.59 4.76 6.20
CA MET A 57 -12.53 4.78 5.08
C MET A 57 -13.95 5.08 5.58
N LYS A 58 -14.61 6.08 4.97
CA LYS A 58 -16.00 6.45 5.30
C LYS A 58 -16.93 5.26 5.07
N GLY A 59 -17.84 5.03 6.02
CA GLY A 59 -18.78 3.90 5.97
C GLY A 59 -18.18 2.55 6.36
N TYR A 60 -16.88 2.48 6.68
CA TYR A 60 -16.24 1.28 7.20
C TYR A 60 -15.99 1.43 8.70
N THR A 61 -16.65 0.58 9.50
CA THR A 61 -16.36 0.43 10.93
C THR A 61 -15.66 -0.91 11.13
N PRO A 62 -14.38 -0.95 11.56
CA PRO A 62 -13.72 -2.21 11.86
C PRO A 62 -14.47 -2.91 13.00
N SER A 63 -14.67 -4.22 12.87
CA SER A 63 -15.16 -5.05 13.97
C SER A 63 -14.17 -4.96 15.14
N ARG A 64 -14.68 -4.73 16.35
CA ARG A 64 -13.88 -4.67 17.57
C ARG A 64 -13.19 -5.99 17.87
#